data_AF-A0A7Y5G253-F1
#
_entry.id   AF-A0A7Y5G253-F1
#
_cell.length_a   1.000
_cell.length_b   1.000
_cell.length_c   1.000
_cell.angle_alpha   90.00
_cell.angle_beta   90.00
_cell.angle_gamma   90.00
#
_symmetry.space_group_name_H-M   'P 1'
#
loop_
_entity.id
_entity.type
_entity.pdbx_description
1 polymer ?
#
loop_
_entity_poly.entity_id
_entity_poly.type
_entity_poly.pdbx_seq_one_letter_code
_entity_poly.pdbx_strand_id
1 'polypeptide(L)' 'AQGWHELTWDGRNQNGQTVATGVYLYRIIVQDQTGAATYSETRRMSFVK' A
#
# COMPACT_ATOMS: atom_id res chain seq x y z
N ALA A 1 -14.66 10.20 7.28
CA ALA A 1 -14.86 11.46 6.55
C ALA A 1 -14.19 11.33 5.19
N GLN A 2 -14.73 11.95 4.14
CA GLN A 2 -14.05 12.02 2.85
C GLN A 2 -12.87 12.99 2.96
N GLY A 3 -11.75 12.70 2.30
CA GLY A 3 -10.56 13.52 2.36
C GLY A 3 -9.34 12.85 1.73
N TRP A 4 -8.22 13.55 1.81
CA TRP A 4 -6.94 13.05 1.34
C TRP A 4 -6.32 12.10 2.38
N HIS A 5 -5.77 11.00 1.90
CA HIS A 5 -5.05 10.02 2.70
C HIS A 5 -3.67 9.80 2.10
N GLU A 6 -2.65 9.84 2.94
CA GLU A 6 -1.26 9.60 2.56
C GLU A 6 -0.71 8.44 3.40
N LEU A 7 0.06 7.56 2.75
CA LEU A 7 0.73 6.44 3.39
C LEU A 7 2.12 6.29 2.79
N THR A 8 3.12 6.16 3.67
CA THR A 8 4.51 5.89 3.30
C THR A 8 4.90 4.53 3.86
N TRP A 9 5.39 3.65 3.00
CA TRP A 9 5.99 2.40 3.45
C TRP A 9 7.42 2.64 3.92
N ASP A 10 7.78 2.06 5.06
CA ASP A 10 9.08 2.20 5.71
C ASP A 10 10.17 1.25 5.14
N GLY A 11 9.84 0.49 4.11
CA GLY A 11 10.76 -0.47 3.48
C GLY A 11 11.00 -1.72 4.32
N ARG A 12 10.12 -2.05 5.28
CA ARG A 12 10.21 -3.25 6.11
C ARG A 12 9.14 -4.29 5.79
N ASN A 13 9.51 -5.56 5.92
CA ASN A 13 8.58 -6.68 5.86
C ASN A 13 7.88 -6.91 7.21
N GLN A 14 6.99 -7.90 7.26
CA GLN A 14 6.24 -8.29 8.47
C GLN A 14 7.10 -8.72 9.67
N ASN A 15 8.36 -9.12 9.43
CA ASN A 15 9.30 -9.49 10.48
C ASN A 15 10.14 -8.30 10.96
N GLY A 16 9.85 -7.09 10.48
CA GLY A 16 10.61 -5.86 10.78
C GLY A 16 11.94 -5.75 10.03
N GLN A 17 12.21 -6.62 9.06
CA GLN A 17 13.47 -6.63 8.30
C GLN A 17 13.40 -5.69 7.11
N THR A 18 14.45 -4.92 6.88
CA THR A 18 14.58 -4.08 5.68
C THR A 18 14.65 -4.94 4.42
N VAL A 19 13.84 -4.61 3.42
CA VAL A 19 13.82 -5.31 2.13
C VAL A 19 14.92 -4.81 1.18
N ALA A 20 15.13 -5.50 0.06
CA ALA A 20 16.09 -5.08 -0.97
C ALA A 20 15.59 -3.89 -1.80
N THR A 21 16.51 -3.16 -2.44
CA THR A 21 16.15 -2.22 -3.52
C THR A 21 15.45 -2.99 -4.64
N GLY A 22 14.34 -2.46 -5.16
CA GLY A 22 13.57 -3.14 -6.18
C GLY A 22 12.23 -2.50 -6.50
N VAL A 23 11.47 -3.15 -7.38
CA VAL A 23 10.09 -2.75 -7.70
C VAL A 23 9.14 -3.57 -6.83
N TYR A 24 8.26 -2.87 -6.13
CA TYR A 24 7.22 -3.40 -5.29
C TYR A 24 5.84 -3.02 -5.83
N LEU A 25 4.85 -3.86 -5.56
CA LEU A 25 3.46 -3.56 -5.86
C LEU A 25 2.72 -3.31 -4.56
N TYR A 26 1.88 -2.28 -4.53
CA TYR A 26 0.89 -2.09 -3.48
C TYR A 26 -0.50 -2.05 -4.09
N ARG A 27 -1.49 -2.43 -3.27
CA ARG A 27 -2.90 -2.41 -3.65
C ARG A 27 -3.69 -1.62 -2.62
N ILE A 28 -4.46 -0.64 -3.09
CA ILE A 28 -5.42 0.11 -2.28
C ILE A 28 -6.81 -0.46 -2.56
N ILE A 29 -7.55 -0.81 -1.51
CA ILE A 29 -8.94 -1.26 -1.59
C ILE A 29 -9.78 -0.34 -0.71
N VAL A 30 -10.85 0.22 -1.26
CA VAL A 30 -11.89 0.92 -0.47
C VAL A 30 -13.09 -0.02 -0.36
N GLN A 31 -13.57 -0.20 0.87
CA GLN A 31 -14.74 -1.02 1.16
C GLN A 31 -15.87 -0.13 1.71
N ASP A 32 -17.11 -0.50 1.39
CA ASP A 32 -18.27 0.09 2.05
C ASP A 32 -18.50 -0.51 3.46
N GLN A 33 -19.58 -0.07 4.12
CA GLN A 33 -19.94 -0.53 5.47
C GLN A 33 -20.29 -2.03 5.54
N THR A 34 -20.60 -2.65 4.40
CA THR A 34 -20.90 -4.09 4.29
C THR A 34 -19.65 -4.92 4.03
N GLY A 35 -18.50 -4.28 3.80
CA GLY A 35 -17.23 -4.92 3.44
C GLY A 35 -17.06 -5.15 1.93
N ALA A 36 -18.03 -4.76 1.10
CA ALA A 36 -17.93 -4.88 -0.34
C ALA A 36 -16.92 -3.85 -0.88
N ALA A 37 -15.99 -4.31 -1.73
CA ALA A 37 -15.02 -3.43 -2.35
C ALA A 37 -15.69 -2.53 -3.40
N THR A 38 -15.60 -1.22 -3.22
CA THR A 38 -16.13 -0.20 -4.14
C THR A 38 -15.03 0.39 -5.02
N TYR A 39 -13.77 0.22 -4.63
CA TYR A 39 -12.60 0.64 -5.38
C TYR A 39 -11.42 -0.31 -5.12
N SER A 40 -10.62 -0.55 -6.17
CA SER A 40 -9.38 -1.31 -6.08
C SER A 40 -8.39 -0.78 -7.10
N GLU A 41 -7.19 -0.44 -6.65
CA GLU A 41 -6.11 0.02 -7.51
C GLU A 41 -4.80 -0.66 -7.13
N THR A 42 -4.07 -1.16 -8.13
CA THR A 42 -2.72 -1.68 -7.95
C THR A 42 -1.73 -0.71 -8.57
N ARG A 43 -0.70 -0.34 -7.82
CA ARG A 43 0.37 0.55 -8.29
C ARG A 43 1.73 -0.07 -8.05
N ARG A 44 2.67 0.31 -8.90
CA ARG A 44 4.10 -0.03 -8.74
C ARG A 44 4.82 1.09 -8.01
N MET A 45 5.78 0.72 -7.18
CA MET A 45 6.65 1.60 -6.43
C MET A 45 8.09 1.10 -6.55
N SER A 46 9.02 1.99 -6.87
CA SER A 46 10.45 1.69 -6.80
C SER A 46 10.93 2.04 -5.41
N PHE A 47 11.48 1.07 -4.69
CA PHE A 47 12.16 1.28 -3.43
C PHE A 47 13.67 1.25 -3.67
N VAL A 48 14.36 2.29 -3.25
CA VAL A 48 15.82 2.42 -3.32
C VAL A 48 16.31 2.71 -1.91
N LYS A 49 17.29 1.94 -1.43
CA LYS A 49 17.97 2.17 -0.15
C LYS A 49 18.81 3.43 -0.15
#